data_AF-A0A507D908-F1
#
_entry.id   AF-A0A507D908-F1
#
_cell.length_a   1.000
_cell.length_b   1.000
_cell.length_c   1.000
_cell.angle_alpha   90.00
_cell.angle_beta   90.00
_cell.angle_gamma   90.00
#
_symmetry.space_group_name_H-M   'P 1'
#
loop_
_entity.id
_entity.type
_entity.pdbx_description
1 polymer ?
#
loop_
_entity_poly.entity_id
_entity_poly.type
_entity_poly.pdbx_seq_one_letter_code
_entity_poly.pdbx_strand_id
1 'polypeptide(L)'
;MAVSNDFSWLTARLAKIGLADETIISYCATILEADYDDADRKEALSSFILEAASNQPLSTDLDAFLNECIAWTHSLQQLASAALQEKRKQEIELGRLKEAEILREEQRRTKKNVELSNVERKKRQAFLDKYAYESDQVVDGDDDVPRNDNALKIKLAEQEKRKEAQVAHAKVVQRNKEALEKQRLEKEKEKRGTQKKEKRRL
;
A
#
# COMPACT_ATOMS: atom_id res chain seq x y z
N MET A 1 -3.89 5.70 -22.25
CA MET A 1 -4.83 6.74 -22.71
C MET A 1 -4.11 8.05 -22.55
N ALA A 2 -3.76 8.70 -23.65
CA ALA A 2 -3.29 10.08 -23.59
C ALA A 2 -4.50 10.91 -23.13
N VAL A 3 -4.40 11.50 -21.94
CA VAL A 3 -5.34 12.54 -21.53
C VAL A 3 -5.14 13.65 -22.56
N SER A 4 -6.15 13.92 -23.37
CA SER A 4 -6.10 15.07 -24.27
C SER A 4 -6.10 16.30 -23.37
N ASN A 5 -4.92 16.89 -23.16
CA ASN A 5 -4.75 18.09 -22.36
C ASN A 5 -5.36 19.26 -23.15
N ASP A 6 -6.64 19.53 -22.91
CA ASP A 6 -7.29 20.70 -23.48
C ASP A 6 -6.79 21.95 -22.75
N PHE A 7 -6.01 22.77 -23.45
CA PHE A 7 -5.48 24.05 -22.97
C PHE A 7 -6.42 25.23 -23.26
N SER A 8 -7.68 24.98 -23.63
CA SER A 8 -8.69 26.02 -23.85
C SER A 8 -8.82 27.01 -22.68
N TRP A 9 -8.67 26.53 -21.44
CA TRP A 9 -8.66 27.38 -20.23
C TRP A 9 -7.43 28.31 -20.17
N LEU A 10 -6.26 27.82 -20.61
CA LEU A 10 -5.01 28.58 -20.63
C LEU A 10 -5.10 29.71 -21.67
N THR A 11 -5.64 29.42 -22.85
CA THR A 11 -5.94 30.43 -23.89
C THR A 11 -6.86 31.53 -23.36
N ALA A 12 -7.96 31.15 -22.69
CA ALA A 12 -8.88 32.12 -22.12
C ALA A 12 -8.26 32.98 -21.00
N ARG A 13 -7.31 32.42 -20.23
CA ARG A 13 -6.61 33.13 -19.16
C ARG A 13 -5.53 34.06 -19.69
N LEU A 14 -4.68 33.60 -20.61
CA LEU A 14 -3.65 34.42 -21.23
C LEU A 14 -4.27 35.57 -22.05
N ALA A 15 -5.41 35.34 -22.70
CA ALA A 15 -6.17 36.41 -23.36
C ALA A 15 -6.62 37.52 -22.39
N LYS A 16 -7.02 37.18 -21.16
CA LYS A 16 -7.37 38.18 -20.14
C LYS A 16 -6.16 39.02 -19.72
N ILE A 17 -4.98 38.39 -19.66
CA ILE A 17 -3.70 39.02 -19.32
C ILE A 17 -3.19 39.94 -20.44
N GLY A 18 -3.75 39.82 -21.66
CA GLY A 18 -3.35 40.57 -22.85
C GLY A 18 -2.38 39.80 -23.76
N LEU A 19 -2.10 38.53 -23.44
CA LEU A 19 -1.17 37.67 -24.17
C LEU A 19 -1.96 36.59 -24.93
N ALA A 20 -2.66 36.99 -25.99
CA ALA A 20 -3.45 36.08 -26.84
C ALA A 20 -2.65 35.51 -28.02
N ASP A 21 -1.36 35.20 -27.83
CA ASP A 21 -0.50 34.66 -28.87
C ASP A 21 -0.42 33.13 -28.78
N GLU A 22 -0.66 32.43 -29.90
CA GLU A 22 -0.60 30.97 -29.99
C GLU A 22 0.78 30.41 -29.64
N THR A 23 1.86 31.13 -29.96
CA THR A 23 3.24 30.72 -29.63
C THR A 23 3.50 30.77 -28.13
N ILE A 24 2.98 31.80 -27.45
CA ILE A 24 3.06 31.94 -26.00
C ILE A 24 2.24 30.84 -25.33
N ILE A 25 1.02 30.58 -25.82
CA ILE A 25 0.17 29.50 -25.29
C ILE A 25 0.87 28.15 -25.42
N SER A 26 1.46 27.85 -26.59
CA SER A 26 2.19 26.60 -26.81
C SER A 26 3.38 26.47 -25.87
N TYR A 27 4.16 27.52 -25.67
CA TYR A 27 5.32 27.46 -24.79
C TYR A 27 4.91 27.30 -23.31
N CYS A 28 3.91 28.06 -22.86
CA CYS A 28 3.34 27.89 -21.53
C CYS A 28 2.80 26.46 -21.33
N ALA A 29 2.13 25.89 -22.33
CA ALA A 29 1.67 24.49 -22.27
C ALA A 29 2.85 23.52 -22.09
N THR A 30 3.95 23.69 -22.82
CA THR A 30 5.15 22.84 -22.66
C THR A 30 5.77 22.93 -21.26
N ILE A 31 5.77 24.13 -20.65
CA ILE A 31 6.25 24.30 -19.27
C ILE A 31 5.31 23.62 -18.27
N LEU A 32 4.00 23.70 -18.49
CA LEU A 32 3.00 23.07 -17.61
C LEU A 32 3.05 21.54 -17.69
N GLU A 33 3.38 20.98 -18.86
CA GLU A 33 3.54 19.54 -19.05
C GLU A 33 4.89 19.01 -18.55
N ALA A 34 5.89 19.87 -18.42
CA ALA A 34 7.20 19.49 -17.92
C ALA A 34 7.17 19.09 -16.44
N ASP A 35 8.02 18.12 -16.09
CA ASP A 35 8.18 17.57 -14.75
C ASP A 35 9.09 18.47 -13.89
N TYR A 36 8.65 19.72 -13.73
CA TYR A 36 9.23 20.68 -12.80
C TYR A 36 8.54 20.60 -11.45
N ASP A 37 9.27 20.96 -10.40
CA ASP A 37 8.65 21.25 -9.12
C ASP A 37 7.83 22.56 -9.21
N ASP A 38 7.00 22.83 -8.21
CA ASP A 38 6.11 24.00 -8.24
C ASP A 38 6.89 25.34 -8.21
N ALA A 39 8.10 25.36 -7.65
CA ALA A 39 8.91 26.56 -7.54
C ALA A 39 9.56 26.89 -8.89
N ASP A 40 10.22 25.91 -9.50
CA ASP A 40 10.85 25.98 -10.81
C ASP A 40 9.81 26.25 -11.90
N ARG A 41 8.63 25.61 -11.83
CA ARG A 41 7.53 25.87 -12.77
C ARG A 41 7.05 27.32 -12.68
N LYS A 42 6.89 27.84 -11.46
CA LYS A 42 6.53 29.24 -11.23
C LYS A 42 7.57 30.19 -11.79
N GLU A 43 8.83 29.92 -11.51
CA GLU A 43 9.94 30.76 -11.97
C GLU A 43 10.03 30.75 -13.50
N ALA A 44 9.96 29.58 -14.13
CA ALA A 44 10.00 29.44 -15.59
C ALA A 44 8.81 30.16 -16.27
N LEU A 45 7.59 29.97 -15.77
CA LEU A 45 6.41 30.67 -16.30
C LEU A 45 6.48 32.17 -16.07
N SER A 46 6.88 32.60 -14.87
CA SER A 46 7.01 34.01 -14.53
C SER A 46 8.04 34.70 -15.42
N SER A 47 9.23 34.11 -15.55
CA SER A 47 10.31 34.63 -16.40
C SER A 47 9.84 34.78 -17.85
N PHE A 48 9.23 33.72 -18.40
CA PHE A 48 8.75 33.73 -19.78
C PHE A 48 7.62 34.75 -20.02
N ILE A 49 6.65 34.83 -19.10
CA ILE A 49 5.52 35.75 -19.24
C ILE A 49 5.96 37.21 -19.09
N LEU A 50 6.90 37.49 -18.19
CA LEU A 50 7.48 38.83 -18.04
C LEU A 50 8.29 39.23 -19.28
N GLU A 51 9.04 38.31 -19.88
CA GLU A 51 9.76 38.54 -21.14
C GLU A 51 8.78 38.80 -22.29
N ALA A 52 7.72 37.98 -22.41
CA ALA A 52 6.69 38.15 -23.43
C ALA A 52 5.86 39.45 -23.24
N ALA A 53 5.62 39.85 -22.00
CA ALA A 53 4.91 41.08 -21.65
C ALA A 53 5.83 42.32 -21.61
N SER A 54 7.10 42.22 -22.02
CA SER A 54 8.06 43.34 -22.00
C SER A 54 7.55 44.62 -22.69
N ASN A 55 6.62 44.49 -23.65
CA ASN A 55 6.04 45.60 -24.40
C ASN A 55 4.65 46.06 -23.91
N GLN A 56 4.05 45.41 -22.92
CA GLN A 56 2.70 45.73 -22.43
C GLN A 56 2.52 45.47 -20.93
N PRO A 57 1.89 46.39 -20.18
CA PRO A 57 1.58 46.15 -18.78
C PRO A 57 0.57 45.00 -18.65
N LEU A 58 0.87 44.05 -17.76
CA LEU A 58 -0.03 42.95 -17.41
C LEU A 58 -1.33 43.52 -16.83
N SER A 59 -2.46 43.12 -17.40
CA SER A 59 -3.79 43.60 -16.97
C SER A 59 -4.26 42.98 -15.65
N THR A 60 -3.68 41.85 -15.27
CA THR A 60 -4.12 40.97 -14.18
C THR A 60 -2.92 40.59 -13.31
N ASP A 61 -3.20 40.27 -12.05
CA ASP A 61 -2.22 39.74 -11.10
C ASP A 61 -1.57 38.44 -11.64
N LEU A 62 -0.26 38.52 -11.92
CA LEU A 62 0.54 37.41 -12.42
C LEU A 62 0.61 36.27 -11.38
N ASP A 63 0.69 36.60 -10.09
CA ASP A 63 0.80 35.59 -9.03
C ASP A 63 -0.48 34.75 -8.93
N ALA A 64 -1.65 35.39 -9.11
CA ALA A 64 -2.92 34.69 -9.17
C ALA A 64 -2.96 33.68 -10.34
N PHE A 65 -2.50 34.09 -11.53
CA PHE A 65 -2.40 33.22 -12.70
C PHE A 65 -1.45 32.03 -12.46
N LEU A 66 -0.26 32.28 -11.92
CA LEU A 66 0.72 31.24 -11.64
C LEU A 66 0.21 30.21 -10.62
N ASN A 67 -0.54 30.66 -9.62
CA ASN A 67 -1.18 29.75 -8.66
C ASN A 67 -2.29 28.91 -9.29
N GLU A 68 -3.09 29.46 -10.21
CA GLU A 68 -4.08 28.70 -10.98
C GLU A 68 -3.41 27.62 -11.85
N CYS A 69 -2.30 27.96 -12.51
CA CYS A 69 -1.48 27.03 -13.30
C CYS A 69 -1.02 25.83 -12.48
N ILE A 70 -0.51 26.06 -11.28
CA ILE A 70 -0.11 24.98 -10.36
C ILE A 70 -1.31 24.17 -9.87
N ALA A 71 -2.42 24.83 -9.53
CA ALA A 71 -3.63 24.10 -9.12
C ALA A 71 -4.12 23.15 -10.24
N TRP A 72 -4.02 23.59 -11.49
CA TRP A 72 -4.34 22.76 -12.65
C TRP A 72 -3.39 21.57 -12.79
N THR A 73 -2.07 21.77 -12.70
CA THR A 73 -1.11 20.64 -12.76
C THR A 73 -1.32 19.64 -11.64
N HIS A 74 -1.60 20.11 -10.41
CA HIS A 74 -1.97 19.24 -9.28
C HIS A 74 -3.25 18.44 -9.57
N SER A 75 -4.27 19.05 -10.18
CA SER A 75 -5.50 18.36 -10.51
C SER A 75 -5.27 17.21 -11.50
N LEU A 76 -4.40 17.43 -12.50
CA LEU A 76 -4.00 16.38 -13.44
C LEU A 76 -3.22 15.26 -12.75
N GLN A 77 -2.29 15.62 -11.86
CA GLN A 77 -1.49 14.64 -11.11
C GLN A 77 -2.37 13.81 -10.15
N GLN A 78 -3.40 14.42 -9.55
CA GLN A 78 -4.38 13.71 -8.73
C GLN A 78 -5.21 12.74 -9.56
N LEU A 79 -5.69 13.12 -10.74
CA LEU A 79 -6.41 12.22 -11.64
C LEU A 79 -5.54 11.04 -12.07
N ALA A 80 -4.28 11.29 -12.45
CA ALA A 80 -3.34 10.26 -12.86
C ALA A 80 -3.02 9.28 -11.71
N SER A 81 -2.76 9.80 -10.51
CA SER A 81 -2.50 8.99 -9.32
C SER A 81 -3.72 8.20 -8.87
N ALA A 82 -4.93 8.77 -8.93
CA ALA A 82 -6.17 8.06 -8.66
C ALA A 82 -6.39 6.90 -9.63
N ALA A 83 -6.17 7.12 -10.93
CA ALA A 83 -6.25 6.06 -11.93
C ALA A 83 -5.24 4.93 -11.69
N LEU A 84 -4.02 5.26 -11.25
CA LEU A 84 -3.02 4.27 -10.88
C LEU A 84 -3.40 3.50 -9.62
N GLN A 85 -3.95 4.17 -8.60
CA GLN A 85 -4.42 3.52 -7.38
C GLN A 85 -5.56 2.54 -7.67
N GLU A 86 -6.48 2.91 -8.56
CA GLU A 86 -7.58 2.05 -8.95
C GLU A 86 -7.09 0.78 -9.67
N LYS A 87 -6.11 0.91 -10.58
CA LYS A 87 -5.47 -0.26 -11.20
C LYS A 87 -4.80 -1.17 -10.17
N ARG A 88 -4.07 -0.61 -9.21
CA ARG A 88 -3.45 -1.39 -8.13
C ARG A 88 -4.48 -2.12 -7.29
N LYS A 89 -5.62 -1.49 -6.98
CA LYS A 89 -6.72 -2.15 -6.26
C LYS A 89 -7.28 -3.31 -7.06
N GLN A 90 -7.54 -3.13 -8.34
CA GLN A 90 -8.02 -4.19 -9.24
C GLN A 90 -7.05 -5.37 -9.33
N GLU A 91 -5.74 -5.11 -9.40
CA GLU A 91 -4.71 -6.15 -9.39
C GLU A 91 -4.68 -6.93 -8.06
N ILE A 92 -4.80 -6.23 -6.92
CA ILE A 92 -4.87 -6.86 -5.60
C ILE A 92 -6.14 -7.72 -5.46
N GLU A 93 -7.28 -7.22 -5.91
CA GLU A 93 -8.54 -7.98 -5.88
C GLU A 93 -8.46 -9.22 -6.77
N LEU A 94 -7.89 -9.10 -7.97
CA LEU A 94 -7.67 -10.23 -8.86
C LEU A 94 -6.71 -11.26 -8.22
N GLY A 95 -5.65 -10.80 -7.56
CA GLY A 95 -4.73 -11.66 -6.81
C GLY A 95 -5.44 -12.42 -5.70
N ARG A 96 -6.25 -11.73 -4.88
CA ARG A 96 -7.06 -12.33 -3.82
C ARG A 96 -8.05 -13.36 -4.33
N LEU A 97 -8.70 -13.10 -5.48
CA LEU A 97 -9.63 -14.05 -6.10
C LEU A 97 -8.90 -15.33 -6.54
N LYS A 98 -7.72 -15.20 -7.17
CA LYS A 98 -6.90 -16.34 -7.59
C LYS A 98 -6.40 -17.16 -6.39
N GLU A 99 -5.95 -16.50 -5.33
CA GLU A 99 -5.54 -17.18 -4.09
C GLU A 99 -6.70 -17.94 -3.44
N ALA A 100 -7.89 -17.32 -3.39
CA ALA A 100 -9.09 -17.97 -2.86
C ALA A 100 -9.51 -19.18 -3.71
N GLU A 101 -9.33 -19.11 -5.03
CA GLU A 101 -9.59 -20.21 -5.95
C GLU A 101 -8.61 -21.38 -5.74
N ILE A 102 -7.30 -21.09 -5.62
CA ILE A 102 -6.27 -22.11 -5.31
C ILE A 102 -6.58 -22.78 -3.98
N LEU A 103 -6.94 -22.01 -2.94
CA LEU A 103 -7.28 -22.56 -1.64
C LEU A 103 -8.53 -23.45 -1.71
N ARG A 104 -9.54 -23.08 -2.52
CA ARG A 104 -10.73 -23.93 -2.75
C ARG A 104 -10.36 -25.22 -3.48
N GLU A 105 -9.49 -25.16 -4.47
CA GLU A 105 -8.98 -26.32 -5.20
C GLU A 105 -8.21 -27.27 -4.26
N GLU A 106 -7.32 -26.74 -3.42
CA GLU A 106 -6.57 -27.52 -2.43
C GLU A 106 -7.49 -28.16 -1.38
N GLN A 107 -8.52 -27.45 -0.92
CA GLN A 107 -9.55 -28.02 -0.05
C GLN A 107 -10.34 -29.14 -0.74
N ARG A 108 -10.62 -29.03 -2.04
CA ARG A 108 -11.25 -30.12 -2.82
C ARG A 108 -10.34 -31.33 -2.94
N ARG A 109 -9.04 -31.13 -3.10
CA ARG A 109 -8.05 -32.22 -3.21
C ARG A 109 -7.84 -32.94 -1.88
N THR A 110 -7.78 -32.21 -0.77
CA THR A 110 -7.64 -32.81 0.58
C THR A 110 -8.91 -33.51 1.06
N LYS A 111 -10.10 -33.03 0.68
CA LYS A 111 -11.37 -33.75 0.90
C LYS A 111 -11.52 -35.02 0.04
N LYS A 112 -10.67 -35.24 -0.96
CA LYS A 112 -10.51 -36.55 -1.64
C LYS A 112 -9.62 -37.52 -0.85
N ASN A 113 -9.43 -37.33 0.45
CA ASN A 113 -9.13 -38.45 1.33
C ASN A 113 -10.32 -39.42 1.25
N VAL A 114 -10.10 -40.50 0.51
CA VAL A 114 -11.06 -41.58 0.26
C VAL A 114 -11.69 -41.98 1.58
N GLU A 115 -12.96 -41.62 1.79
CA GLU A 115 -13.79 -42.30 2.77
C GLU A 115 -13.88 -43.75 2.30
N LEU A 116 -13.00 -44.60 2.82
CA LEU A 116 -13.02 -46.03 2.57
C LEU A 116 -14.44 -46.51 2.85
N SER A 117 -15.08 -47.07 1.82
CA SER A 117 -16.41 -47.66 1.96
C SER A 117 -16.38 -48.68 3.10
N ASN A 118 -17.50 -48.88 3.81
CA ASN A 118 -17.56 -49.86 4.91
C ASN A 118 -17.03 -51.25 4.49
N VAL A 119 -17.21 -51.62 3.22
CA VAL A 119 -16.68 -52.86 2.64
C VAL A 119 -15.15 -52.87 2.56
N GLU A 120 -14.56 -51.76 2.12
CA GLU A 120 -13.10 -51.63 1.99
C GLU A 120 -12.43 -51.50 3.37
N ARG A 121 -13.07 -50.79 4.30
CA ARG A 121 -12.63 -50.72 5.70
C ARG A 121 -12.61 -52.10 6.34
N LYS A 122 -13.65 -52.91 6.11
CA LYS A 122 -13.73 -54.28 6.63
C LYS A 122 -12.70 -55.22 5.99
N LYS A 123 -12.45 -55.09 4.68
CA LYS A 123 -11.36 -55.84 4.01
C LYS A 123 -9.99 -55.45 4.53
N ARG A 124 -9.73 -54.16 4.75
CA ARG A 124 -8.48 -53.66 5.34
C ARG A 124 -8.29 -54.18 6.76
N GLN A 125 -9.34 -54.16 7.58
CA GLN A 125 -9.28 -54.69 8.94
C GLN A 125 -9.03 -56.20 8.93
N ALA A 126 -9.76 -56.96 8.12
CA ALA A 126 -9.54 -58.41 8.01
C ALA A 126 -8.14 -58.76 7.49
N PHE A 127 -7.57 -57.94 6.61
CA PHE A 127 -6.19 -58.10 6.16
C PHE A 127 -5.21 -57.78 7.28
N LEU A 128 -5.41 -56.68 8.02
CA LEU A 128 -4.59 -56.33 9.18
C LEU A 128 -4.65 -57.42 10.26
N ASP A 129 -5.82 -57.95 10.59
CA ASP A 129 -5.99 -59.01 11.58
C ASP A 129 -5.27 -60.31 11.16
N LYS A 130 -5.20 -60.59 9.85
CA LYS A 130 -4.49 -61.77 9.33
C LYS A 130 -2.98 -61.68 9.48
N TYR A 131 -2.43 -60.46 9.52
CA TYR A 131 -0.99 -60.21 9.68
C TYR A 131 -0.65 -59.58 11.03
N ALA A 132 -1.65 -59.35 11.88
CA ALA A 132 -1.47 -59.09 13.28
C ALA A 132 -1.00 -60.41 13.89
N TYR A 133 0.30 -60.67 13.77
CA TYR A 133 0.95 -61.66 14.62
C TYR A 133 0.53 -61.34 16.06
N GLU A 134 -0.04 -62.33 16.75
CA GLU A 134 -0.19 -62.29 18.20
C GLU A 134 1.18 -61.90 18.74
N SER A 135 1.32 -60.65 19.18
CA SER A 135 2.51 -60.17 19.86
C SER A 135 2.50 -60.78 21.27
N ASP A 136 2.57 -62.10 21.32
CA ASP A 136 2.81 -62.84 22.54
C ASP A 136 4.31 -62.73 22.81
N GLN A 137 4.64 -61.95 23.83
CA GLN A 137 5.95 -61.80 24.45
C GLN A 137 7.15 -61.58 23.52
N VAL A 138 7.43 -60.31 23.21
CA VAL A 138 8.82 -59.90 22.98
C VAL A 138 9.39 -59.52 24.34
N VAL A 139 10.22 -60.41 24.88
CA VAL A 139 11.14 -60.15 25.99
C VAL A 139 11.93 -58.88 25.68
N ASP A 140 11.95 -57.93 26.61
CA ASP A 140 12.81 -56.74 26.58
C ASP A 140 14.26 -57.16 26.32
N GLY A 141 14.69 -57.03 25.06
CA GLY A 141 16.03 -57.36 24.59
C GLY A 141 16.51 -56.22 23.72
N ASP A 142 17.34 -55.36 24.32
CA ASP A 142 18.15 -54.31 23.71
C ASP A 142 17.50 -53.47 22.59
N ASP A 143 16.83 -52.41 23.03
CA ASP A 143 16.41 -51.26 22.22
C ASP A 143 17.63 -50.49 21.67
N ASP A 144 18.23 -50.97 20.59
CA ASP A 144 19.25 -50.25 19.80
C ASP A 144 18.65 -49.58 18.54
N VAL A 145 17.33 -49.31 18.58
CA VAL A 145 16.64 -48.52 17.55
C VAL A 145 16.47 -47.07 18.05
N PRO A 146 17.06 -46.07 17.38
CA PRO A 146 16.93 -44.68 17.79
C PRO A 146 15.46 -44.26 17.85
N ARG A 147 15.01 -43.81 19.02
CA ARG A 147 13.63 -43.35 19.23
C ARG A 147 13.31 -42.20 18.26
N ASN A 148 12.20 -42.32 17.54
CA ASN A 148 11.79 -41.33 16.56
C ASN A 148 11.24 -40.07 17.26
N ASP A 149 12.11 -39.07 17.43
CA ASP A 149 11.79 -37.79 18.07
C ASP A 149 11.25 -36.72 17.11
N ASN A 150 10.92 -37.07 15.86
CA ASN A 150 10.50 -36.09 14.86
C ASN A 150 9.21 -35.36 15.28
N ALA A 151 8.28 -36.06 15.91
CA ALA A 151 7.04 -35.46 16.42
C ALA A 151 7.33 -34.43 17.54
N LEU A 152 8.33 -34.69 18.40
CA LEU A 152 8.72 -33.77 19.46
C LEU A 152 9.42 -32.54 18.90
N LYS A 153 10.30 -32.71 17.90
CA LYS A 153 10.97 -31.61 17.22
C LYS A 153 9.99 -30.66 16.53
N ILE A 154 8.99 -31.21 15.84
CA ILE A 154 7.95 -30.40 15.18
C ILE A 154 7.13 -29.62 16.22
N LYS A 155 6.73 -30.27 17.31
CA LYS A 155 5.95 -29.63 18.39
C LYS A 155 6.74 -28.51 19.08
N LEU A 156 8.03 -28.69 19.32
CA LEU A 156 8.89 -27.66 19.90
C LEU A 156 9.08 -26.47 18.95
N ALA A 157 9.37 -26.73 17.67
CA ALA A 157 9.54 -25.68 16.67
C ALA A 157 8.25 -24.84 16.47
N GLU A 158 7.07 -25.46 16.51
CA GLU A 158 5.80 -24.75 16.42
C GLU A 158 5.52 -23.90 17.68
N GLN A 159 5.87 -24.41 18.87
CA GLN A 159 5.76 -23.64 20.12
C GLN A 159 6.71 -22.45 20.15
N GLU A 160 7.94 -22.61 19.68
CA GLU A 160 8.91 -21.51 19.58
C GLU A 160 8.42 -20.42 18.62
N LYS A 161 7.98 -20.79 17.40
CA LYS A 161 7.39 -19.83 16.45
C LYS A 161 6.20 -19.08 17.04
N ARG A 162 5.35 -19.77 17.82
CA ARG A 162 4.20 -19.14 18.47
C ARG A 162 4.64 -18.15 19.56
N LYS A 163 5.65 -18.48 20.35
CA LYS A 163 6.21 -17.58 21.38
C LYS A 163 6.91 -16.37 20.74
N GLU A 164 7.69 -16.58 19.69
CA GLU A 164 8.34 -15.51 18.93
C GLU A 164 7.32 -14.54 18.34
N ALA A 165 6.25 -15.05 17.71
CA ALA A 165 5.17 -14.24 17.18
C ALA A 165 4.45 -13.43 18.28
N GLN A 166 4.22 -14.03 19.46
CA GLN A 166 3.65 -13.32 20.61
C GLN A 166 4.55 -12.20 21.12
N VAL A 167 5.86 -12.46 21.23
CA VAL A 167 6.85 -11.46 21.66
C VAL A 167 6.95 -10.32 20.63
N ALA A 168 7.00 -10.63 19.34
CA ALA A 168 7.02 -9.64 18.27
C ALA A 168 5.76 -8.76 18.29
N HIS A 169 4.58 -9.37 18.44
CA HIS A 169 3.33 -8.65 18.57
C HIS A 169 3.30 -7.75 19.81
N ALA A 170 3.71 -8.27 20.98
CA ALA A 170 3.79 -7.48 22.21
C ALA A 170 4.71 -6.26 22.06
N LYS A 171 5.86 -6.44 21.40
CA LYS A 171 6.81 -5.35 21.12
C LYS A 171 6.21 -4.28 20.21
N VAL A 172 5.46 -4.67 19.18
CA VAL A 172 4.78 -3.72 18.28
C VAL A 172 3.69 -2.96 19.04
N VAL A 173 2.88 -3.65 19.85
CA VAL A 173 1.85 -3.02 20.68
C VAL A 173 2.46 -2.01 21.64
N GLN A 174 3.56 -2.36 22.32
CA GLN A 174 4.24 -1.45 23.22
C GLN A 174 4.81 -0.22 22.49
N ARG A 175 5.47 -0.42 21.34
CA ARG A 175 5.98 0.69 20.51
C ARG A 175 4.86 1.63 20.07
N ASN A 176 3.72 1.09 19.67
CA ASN A 176 2.57 1.87 19.23
C ASN A 176 1.95 2.64 20.41
N LYS A 177 1.89 2.04 21.60
CA LYS A 177 1.42 2.70 22.82
C LYS A 177 2.33 3.89 23.19
N GLU A 178 3.64 3.69 23.21
CA GLU A 178 4.61 4.74 23.51
C GLU A 178 4.56 5.88 22.48
N ALA A 179 4.40 5.56 21.19
CA ALA A 179 4.25 6.57 20.13
C ALA A 179 2.98 7.41 20.31
N LEU A 180 1.85 6.79 20.68
CA LEU A 180 0.60 7.49 20.95
C LEU A 180 0.70 8.39 22.18
N GLU A 181 1.32 7.92 23.26
CA GLU A 181 1.56 8.73 24.47
C GLU A 181 2.48 9.93 24.16
N LYS A 182 3.55 9.73 23.38
CA LYS A 182 4.43 10.81 22.94
C LYS A 182 3.69 11.87 22.13
N GLN A 183 2.86 11.46 21.16
CA GLN A 183 2.03 12.40 20.39
C GLN A 183 1.03 13.16 21.26
N ARG A 184 0.45 12.53 22.29
CA ARG A 184 -0.45 13.21 23.23
C ARG A 184 0.29 14.26 24.04
N LEU A 185 1.49 13.94 24.55
CA LEU A 185 2.32 14.88 25.31
C LEU A 185 2.77 16.09 24.46
N GLU A 186 3.14 15.86 23.19
CA GLU A 186 3.50 16.94 22.26
C GLU A 186 2.31 17.87 22.01
N LYS A 187 1.13 17.32 21.71
CA LYS A 187 -0.11 18.11 21.55
C LYS A 187 -0.48 18.91 22.80
N GLU A 188 -0.29 18.35 24.00
CA GLU A 188 -0.52 19.10 25.24
C GLU A 188 0.51 20.22 25.46
N LYS A 189 1.79 19.99 25.13
CA LYS A 189 2.83 21.02 25.22
C LYS A 189 2.58 22.16 24.22
N GLU A 190 2.17 21.86 23.00
CA GLU A 190 1.78 22.86 21.99
C GLU A 190 0.57 23.69 22.45
N LYS A 191 -0.47 23.04 23.00
CA LYS A 191 -1.64 23.73 23.57
C LYS A 191 -1.26 24.65 24.75
N ARG A 192 -0.37 24.21 25.64
CA ARG A 192 0.11 25.05 26.76
C ARG A 192 1.01 26.20 26.26
N GLY A 193 1.80 25.98 25.22
CA GLY A 193 2.67 26.99 24.62
C GLY A 193 1.87 28.10 23.94
N THR A 194 0.83 27.74 23.19
CA THR A 194 -0.07 28.68 22.51
C THR A 194 -0.85 29.55 23.52
N GLN A 195 -1.44 28.95 24.54
CA GLN A 195 -2.14 29.69 25.61
C GLN A 195 -1.23 30.68 26.36
N LYS A 196 0.03 30.32 26.65
CA LYS A 196 0.99 31.23 27.28
C LYS A 196 1.37 32.42 26.39
N LYS A 197 1.38 32.24 25.07
CA LYS A 197 1.71 33.30 24.10
C LYS A 197 0.54 34.28 23.94
N GLU A 198 -0.69 33.78 24.00
CA GLU A 198 -1.91 34.61 24.02
C GLU A 198 -2.03 35.44 25.29
N LYS A 199 -1.80 34.83 26.47
CA LYS A 199 -1.81 35.55 27.75
C LYS A 199 -0.72 36.62 27.89
N ARG A 200 0.33 36.59 27.06
CA ARG A 200 1.38 37.63 26.99
C ARG A 200 1.08 38.74 25.98
N ARG A 201 0.06 38.56 25.13
CA ARG A 201 -0.36 39.55 24.11
C ARG A 201 -1.55 40.39 24.58
N LEU A 202 -2.24 39.95 25.64
CA LEU A 202 -3.20 40.72 26.45
C LEU A 202 -2.46 41.39 27.60
#